data_AF-A0A1C6KXX0-F1
#
_entry.id   AF-A0A1C6KXX0-F1
#
_cell.length_a   1.000
_cell.length_b   1.000
_cell.length_c   1.000
_cell.angle_alpha   90.00
_cell.angle_beta   90.00
_cell.angle_gamma   90.00
#
_symmetry.space_group_name_H-M   'P 1'
#
loop_
_entity.id
_entity.type
_entity.pdbx_description
1 polymer ?
#
loop_
_entity_poly.entity_id
_entity_poly.type
_entity_poly.pdbx_seq_one_letter_code
_entity_poly.pdbx_strand_id
1 'polypeptide(L)'
;MPRLEEVFNNKELVNYFKERKVTPMLGESLFPERKIQDIEFDMILGSGGLPVTAEVHAYDTETQLASREAIEKGVASLALIKRKIKIAEKELIKINNPRTDSELAFVLSQLYNDSEKMADSVKVRVEAMRMELLSTGKIAINENKVKVTIDYKVPGGNKKSFTWQTPDSDNPLDDLATLADAVETESGSRPTRALTSRKVVKTICNCVSVRKAIYGVNSDKIVTLAALNELLAQLDLPKIIVYEGKYKKETAKGFTTARYFPENVISMFGDETLGETIYGLTAEEVKLIGDGKMEEASVLDNKIFVGTYSSIDPVGEFTKAAATVLPTLPHGEELGIGTITL
;
A
#
# COMPACT_ATOMS: atom_id res chain seq x y z
N MET A 1 29.14 0.20 35.44
CA MET A 1 27.78 0.71 35.16
C MET A 1 27.57 0.50 33.68
N PRO A 2 26.62 -0.35 33.26
CA PRO A 2 26.35 -0.50 31.85
C PRO A 2 25.81 0.83 31.32
N ARG A 3 26.49 1.38 30.32
CA ARG A 3 26.00 2.57 29.61
C ARG A 3 24.85 2.14 28.72
N LEU A 4 23.92 3.05 28.43
CA LEU A 4 22.79 2.77 27.54
C LEU A 4 23.24 2.15 26.19
N GLU A 5 24.38 2.61 25.68
CA GLU A 5 25.09 2.11 24.49
C GLU A 5 25.49 0.62 24.58
N GLU A 6 25.77 0.10 25.79
CA GLU A 6 26.13 -1.32 25.98
C GLU A 6 24.90 -2.24 26.11
N VAL A 7 23.75 -1.69 26.49
CA VAL A 7 22.51 -2.44 26.74
C VAL A 7 21.59 -2.43 25.52
N PHE A 8 21.68 -1.38 24.70
CA PHE A 8 20.95 -1.26 23.44
C PHE A 8 21.80 -1.77 22.27
N ASN A 9 22.25 -3.02 22.36
CA ASN A 9 23.08 -3.60 21.31
C ASN A 9 22.26 -3.83 20.03
N ASN A 10 22.65 -3.22 18.92
CA ASN A 10 21.99 -3.38 17.61
C ASN A 10 21.81 -4.84 17.18
N LYS A 11 22.70 -5.74 17.61
CA LYS A 11 22.55 -7.18 17.35
C LYS A 11 21.32 -7.75 18.05
N GLU A 12 21.01 -7.31 19.26
CA GLU A 12 19.82 -7.73 20.00
C GLU A 12 18.54 -7.15 19.41
N LEU A 13 18.55 -5.89 18.95
CA LEU A 13 17.45 -5.32 18.16
C LEU A 13 17.19 -6.15 16.90
N VAL A 14 18.22 -6.35 16.09
CA VAL A 14 18.10 -7.11 14.84
C VAL A 14 17.64 -8.54 15.10
N ASN A 15 18.11 -9.19 16.17
CA ASN A 15 17.65 -10.52 16.56
C ASN A 15 16.18 -10.51 17.03
N TYR A 16 15.77 -9.53 17.85
CA TYR A 16 14.39 -9.35 18.30
C TYR A 16 13.41 -9.21 17.12
N PHE A 17 13.79 -8.45 16.08
CA PHE A 17 12.97 -8.32 14.88
C PHE A 17 12.98 -9.58 13.99
N LYS A 18 14.10 -10.31 13.90
CA LYS A 18 14.20 -11.56 13.12
C LYS A 18 13.37 -12.71 13.70
N GLU A 19 13.26 -12.80 15.01
CA GLU A 19 12.55 -13.90 15.68
C GLU A 19 11.02 -13.78 15.57
N ARG A 20 10.51 -12.60 15.18
CA ARG A 20 9.07 -12.32 15.16
C ARG A 20 8.45 -12.51 13.78
N LYS A 21 7.35 -13.27 13.73
CA LYS A 21 6.50 -13.39 12.54
C LYS A 21 5.56 -12.19 12.44
N VAL A 22 5.83 -11.28 11.51
CA VAL A 22 4.90 -10.20 11.16
C VAL A 22 3.85 -10.75 10.19
N THR A 23 2.57 -10.51 10.46
CA THR A 23 1.50 -10.86 9.52
C THR A 23 1.56 -9.89 8.33
N PRO A 24 1.76 -10.38 7.09
CA PRO A 24 1.86 -9.50 5.94
C PRO A 24 0.55 -8.75 5.70
N MET A 25 0.64 -7.47 5.38
CA MET A 25 -0.53 -6.68 4.99
C MET A 25 -0.99 -7.05 3.58
N LEU A 26 -2.26 -6.82 3.25
CA LEU A 26 -2.81 -7.20 1.95
C LEU A 26 -2.03 -6.56 0.79
N GLY A 27 -1.66 -5.28 0.93
CA GLY A 27 -0.88 -4.58 -0.10
C GLY A 27 0.53 -5.14 -0.30
N GLU A 28 1.15 -5.79 0.69
CA GLU A 28 2.47 -6.42 0.52
C GLU A 28 2.42 -7.60 -0.47
N SER A 29 1.27 -8.29 -0.56
CA SER A 29 1.07 -9.35 -1.54
C SER A 29 0.80 -8.86 -2.97
N LEU A 30 0.24 -7.64 -3.10
CA LEU A 30 -0.08 -7.03 -4.39
C LEU A 30 1.11 -6.26 -4.98
N PHE A 31 1.96 -5.71 -4.12
CA PHE A 31 3.12 -4.90 -4.47
C PHE A 31 4.39 -5.43 -3.78
N PRO A 32 5.01 -6.51 -4.30
CA PRO A 32 6.28 -7.03 -3.79
C PRO A 32 7.33 -5.93 -3.58
N GLU A 33 8.09 -6.04 -2.50
CA GLU A 33 9.00 -4.99 -2.05
C GLU A 33 10.42 -5.20 -2.57
N ARG A 34 10.99 -4.16 -3.21
CA ARG A 34 12.36 -4.16 -3.73
C ARG A 34 13.14 -2.95 -3.20
N LYS A 35 14.40 -3.15 -2.80
CA LYS A 35 15.30 -2.06 -2.43
C LYS A 35 16.23 -1.69 -3.59
N ILE A 36 16.43 -0.39 -3.79
CA ILE A 36 17.42 0.19 -4.71
C ILE A 36 18.40 1.06 -3.92
N GLN A 37 19.61 1.22 -4.43
CA GLN A 37 20.65 2.07 -3.84
C GLN A 37 20.63 3.50 -4.43
N ASP A 38 19.45 4.01 -4.74
CA ASP A 38 19.26 5.33 -5.35
C ASP A 38 18.10 6.08 -4.66
N ILE A 39 18.05 7.40 -4.84
CA ILE A 39 17.00 8.31 -4.34
C ILE A 39 15.93 8.54 -5.41
N GLU A 40 16.32 8.42 -6.69
CA GLU A 40 15.43 8.56 -7.84
C GLU A 40 15.13 7.19 -8.46
N PHE A 41 13.90 7.02 -8.92
CA PHE A 41 13.51 5.86 -9.69
C PHE A 41 12.85 6.30 -10.99
N ASP A 42 13.43 5.87 -12.11
CA ASP A 42 12.82 5.97 -13.42
C ASP A 42 11.68 4.95 -13.50
N MET A 43 10.46 5.41 -13.25
CA MET A 43 9.28 4.59 -13.45
C MET A 43 8.94 4.59 -14.93
N ILE A 44 8.89 3.40 -15.53
CA ILE A 44 8.28 3.22 -16.83
C ILE A 44 6.77 3.24 -16.59
N LEU A 45 6.13 4.35 -16.95
CA LEU A 45 4.68 4.46 -17.03
C LEU A 45 4.33 4.09 -18.46
N GLY A 46 4.20 2.79 -18.73
CA GLY A 46 3.97 2.28 -20.07
C GLY A 46 2.65 1.54 -20.09
N SER A 47 1.83 1.82 -21.10
CA SER A 47 0.86 0.82 -21.53
C SER A 47 1.67 -0.40 -21.97
N GLY A 48 1.52 -1.52 -21.28
CA GLY A 48 2.04 -2.82 -21.72
C GLY A 48 1.21 -3.32 -22.89
N GLY A 49 1.08 -2.47 -23.92
CA GLY A 49 0.04 -2.49 -24.92
C GLY A 49 -0.18 -3.85 -25.56
N LEU A 50 -1.41 -4.05 -26.04
CA LEU A 50 -1.80 -5.24 -26.79
C LEU A 50 -0.72 -5.62 -27.82
N PRO A 51 -0.39 -6.91 -27.97
CA PRO A 51 0.61 -7.34 -28.93
C PRO A 51 0.20 -6.87 -30.34
N VAL A 52 1.08 -6.08 -30.97
CA VAL A 52 0.85 -5.56 -32.33
C VAL A 52 1.16 -6.66 -33.34
N THR A 53 0.21 -6.96 -34.22
CA THR A 53 0.41 -7.96 -35.28
C THR A 53 1.43 -7.49 -36.32
N ALA A 54 2.18 -8.44 -36.89
CA ALA A 54 2.92 -8.20 -38.12
C ALA A 54 1.98 -8.31 -39.34
N GLU A 55 2.23 -7.52 -40.39
CA GLU A 55 1.52 -7.63 -41.65
C GLU A 55 2.10 -8.75 -42.53
N VAL A 56 1.23 -9.48 -43.24
CA VAL A 56 1.65 -10.49 -44.22
C VAL A 56 1.97 -9.79 -45.54
N HIS A 57 3.23 -9.88 -45.94
CA HIS A 57 3.74 -9.28 -47.17
C HIS A 57 3.74 -10.29 -48.33
N ALA A 58 3.58 -9.80 -49.56
CA ALA A 58 3.78 -10.61 -50.76
C ALA A 58 5.28 -10.84 -51.00
N TYR A 59 5.63 -11.86 -51.80
CA TYR A 59 7.01 -12.03 -52.26
C TYR A 59 7.45 -10.77 -53.03
N ASP A 60 8.64 -10.24 -52.71
CA ASP A 60 9.27 -9.03 -53.25
C ASP A 60 8.70 -7.65 -52.82
N THR A 61 7.94 -7.54 -51.73
CA THR A 61 7.52 -6.23 -51.17
C THR A 61 8.34 -5.78 -49.96
N GLU A 62 8.52 -4.46 -49.78
CA GLU A 62 9.24 -3.89 -48.63
C GLU A 62 8.55 -4.23 -47.30
N THR A 63 9.36 -4.56 -46.30
CA THR A 63 8.89 -4.87 -44.94
C THR A 63 8.38 -3.61 -44.24
N GLN A 64 7.23 -3.71 -43.57
CA GLN A 64 6.69 -2.61 -42.77
C GLN A 64 7.71 -2.14 -41.72
N LEU A 65 7.95 -0.84 -41.66
CA LEU A 65 8.77 -0.24 -40.61
C LEU A 65 7.94 -0.17 -39.32
N ALA A 66 8.31 -0.99 -38.34
CA ALA A 66 7.68 -0.96 -37.03
C ALA A 66 7.92 0.39 -36.33
N SER A 67 6.89 0.94 -35.69
CA SER A 67 7.05 2.06 -34.76
C SER A 67 7.51 1.54 -33.41
N ARG A 68 8.38 2.27 -32.71
CA ARG A 68 8.69 1.99 -31.30
C ARG A 68 7.54 2.51 -30.45
N GLU A 69 7.03 1.68 -29.55
CA GLU A 69 6.11 2.15 -28.52
C GLU A 69 6.79 3.24 -27.68
N ALA A 70 6.08 4.34 -27.44
CA ALA A 70 6.60 5.46 -26.68
C ALA A 70 6.71 5.04 -25.21
N ILE A 71 7.94 4.75 -24.76
CA ILE A 71 8.21 4.50 -23.34
C ILE A 71 8.21 5.86 -22.62
N GLU A 72 7.12 6.21 -21.95
CA GLU A 72 7.10 7.36 -21.05
C GLU A 72 7.86 7.02 -19.77
N LYS A 73 9.05 7.63 -19.61
CA LYS A 73 9.79 7.59 -18.36
C LYS A 73 9.31 8.72 -17.46
N GLY A 74 8.66 8.36 -16.35
CA GLY A 74 8.38 9.28 -15.26
C GLY A 74 9.49 9.20 -14.22
N VAL A 75 10.30 10.26 -14.09
CA VAL A 75 11.21 10.39 -12.94
C VAL A 75 10.34 10.68 -11.72
N ALA A 76 10.15 9.68 -10.86
CA ALA A 76 9.43 9.86 -9.61
C ALA A 76 10.45 9.95 -8.47
N SER A 77 10.49 11.12 -7.81
CA SER A 77 11.25 11.25 -6.56
C SER A 77 10.56 10.42 -5.48
N LEU A 78 11.31 9.52 -4.85
CA LEU A 78 10.78 8.63 -3.82
C LEU A 78 10.34 9.48 -2.60
N ALA A 79 9.21 9.12 -1.99
CA ALA A 79 8.67 9.88 -0.87
C ALA A 79 9.41 9.54 0.42
N LEU A 80 10.05 10.53 1.06
CA LEU A 80 10.70 10.34 2.36
C LEU A 80 9.67 10.31 3.49
N ILE A 81 9.53 9.16 4.13
CA ILE A 81 8.65 8.94 5.29
C ILE A 81 9.54 8.84 6.53
N LYS A 82 9.29 9.70 7.52
CA LYS A 82 10.05 9.69 8.78
C LYS A 82 9.16 9.97 9.97
N ARG A 83 9.39 9.22 11.05
CA ARG A 83 8.75 9.44 12.36
C ARG A 83 9.79 9.28 13.47
N LYS A 84 9.68 10.10 14.51
CA LYS A 84 10.50 9.98 15.72
C LYS A 84 9.64 10.08 16.97
N ILE A 85 10.09 9.43 18.04
CA ILE A 85 9.52 9.52 19.38
C ILE A 85 10.61 9.91 20.37
N LYS A 86 10.29 10.81 21.30
CA LYS A 86 11.19 11.21 22.40
C LYS A 86 11.00 10.23 23.55
N ILE A 87 12.09 9.66 24.05
CA ILE A 87 12.12 8.89 25.29
C ILE A 87 12.05 9.87 26.46
N ALA A 88 11.17 9.61 27.43
CA ALA A 88 10.97 10.52 28.55
C ALA A 88 12.20 10.53 29.48
N GLU A 89 12.57 11.70 30.00
CA GLU A 89 13.73 11.84 30.91
C GLU A 89 13.63 10.97 32.17
N LYS A 90 12.41 10.72 32.66
CA LYS A 90 12.16 9.80 33.79
C LYS A 90 12.52 8.35 33.46
N GLU A 91 12.31 7.92 32.21
CA GLU A 91 12.68 6.58 31.76
C GLU A 91 14.20 6.51 31.60
N LEU A 92 14.82 7.57 31.07
CA LEU A 92 16.28 7.69 30.99
C LEU A 92 16.98 7.58 32.36
N ILE A 93 16.41 8.20 33.40
CA ILE A 93 16.93 8.11 34.78
C ILE A 93 16.80 6.68 35.33
N LYS A 94 15.69 5.99 35.03
CA LYS A 94 15.48 4.60 35.46
C LYS A 94 16.42 3.62 34.76
N ILE A 95 16.78 3.88 33.51
CA ILE A 95 17.77 3.05 32.78
C ILE A 95 19.17 3.27 33.35
N ASN A 96 19.52 4.51 33.70
CA ASN A 96 20.82 4.82 34.28
C ASN A 96 20.97 4.43 35.76
N ASN A 97 19.86 4.25 36.49
CA ASN A 97 19.83 3.79 37.89
C ASN A 97 18.72 2.74 38.11
N PRO A 98 18.85 1.53 37.56
CA PRO A 98 17.87 0.47 37.77
C PRO A 98 17.92 -0.01 39.22
N ARG A 99 16.76 -0.14 39.88
CA ARG A 99 16.70 -0.66 41.25
C ARG A 99 16.79 -2.18 41.31
N THR A 100 16.54 -2.87 40.18
CA THR A 100 16.56 -4.33 40.03
C THR A 100 16.73 -4.70 38.56
N ASP A 101 17.36 -5.84 38.26
CA ASP A 101 17.56 -6.33 36.87
C ASP A 101 16.24 -6.49 36.09
N SER A 102 15.16 -6.84 36.78
CA SER A 102 13.80 -6.94 36.21
C SER A 102 13.24 -5.58 35.74
N GLU A 103 13.62 -4.48 36.38
CA GLU A 103 13.19 -3.13 35.99
C GLU A 103 13.95 -2.66 34.73
N LEU A 104 15.24 -3.01 34.63
CA LEU A 104 16.05 -2.76 33.44
C LEU A 104 15.51 -3.51 32.22
N ALA A 105 15.20 -4.81 32.37
CA ALA A 105 14.59 -5.61 31.30
C ALA A 105 13.23 -5.04 30.85
N PHE A 106 12.41 -4.53 31.78
CA PHE A 106 11.14 -3.90 31.46
C PHE A 106 11.31 -2.62 30.64
N VAL A 107 12.24 -1.73 31.02
CA VAL A 107 12.44 -0.48 30.28
C VAL A 107 13.05 -0.73 28.89
N LEU A 108 13.96 -1.70 28.75
CA LEU A 108 14.46 -2.13 27.44
C LEU A 108 13.35 -2.66 26.55
N SER A 109 12.43 -3.46 27.10
CA SER A 109 11.28 -3.95 26.34
C SER A 109 10.38 -2.81 25.86
N GLN A 110 10.22 -1.73 26.65
CA GLN A 110 9.47 -0.54 26.21
C GLN A 110 10.18 0.17 25.05
N LEU A 111 11.51 0.27 25.10
CA LEU A 111 12.29 0.91 24.06
C LEU A 111 12.31 0.10 22.74
N TYR A 112 12.39 -1.23 22.84
CA TYR A 112 12.21 -2.14 21.71
C TYR A 112 10.81 -2.03 21.11
N ASN A 113 9.78 -1.95 21.96
CA ASN A 113 8.40 -1.72 21.51
C ASN A 113 8.23 -0.36 20.82
N ASP A 114 8.94 0.69 21.25
CA ASP A 114 8.87 1.99 20.62
C ASP A 114 9.57 2.01 19.26
N SER A 115 10.71 1.34 19.14
CA SER A 115 11.38 1.09 17.85
C SER A 115 10.47 0.34 16.87
N GLU A 116 9.75 -0.67 17.37
CA GLU A 116 8.76 -1.42 16.59
C GLU A 116 7.60 -0.53 16.14
N LYS A 117 6.99 0.25 17.06
CA LYS A 117 5.91 1.18 16.71
C LYS A 117 6.35 2.20 15.65
N MET A 118 7.61 2.63 15.67
CA MET A 118 8.14 3.54 14.66
C MET A 118 8.26 2.85 13.31
N ALA A 119 8.82 1.63 13.26
CA ALA A 119 8.90 0.84 12.02
C ALA A 119 7.51 0.51 11.44
N ASP A 120 6.58 0.07 12.29
CA ASP A 120 5.19 -0.21 11.92
C ASP A 120 4.50 1.04 11.38
N SER A 121 4.79 2.22 11.94
CA SER A 121 4.22 3.46 11.44
C SER A 121 4.64 3.78 9.99
N VAL A 122 5.85 3.38 9.60
CA VAL A 122 6.32 3.50 8.21
C VAL A 122 5.56 2.51 7.33
N LYS A 123 5.45 1.23 7.73
CA LYS A 123 4.69 0.22 6.99
C LYS A 123 3.22 0.59 6.79
N VAL A 124 2.57 1.10 7.84
CA VAL A 124 1.21 1.64 7.80
C VAL A 124 1.09 2.74 6.75
N ARG A 125 2.06 3.65 6.66
CA ARG A 125 2.02 4.71 5.64
C ARG A 125 2.19 4.15 4.22
N VAL A 126 3.08 3.17 4.04
CA VAL A 126 3.29 2.50 2.75
C VAL A 126 2.02 1.77 2.32
N GLU A 127 1.36 1.04 3.22
CA GLU A 127 0.08 0.38 2.95
C GLU A 127 -1.01 1.39 2.58
N ALA A 128 -1.08 2.52 3.27
CA ALA A 128 -2.01 3.59 2.92
C ALA A 128 -1.74 4.14 1.51
N MET A 129 -0.47 4.28 1.10
CA MET A 129 -0.11 4.71 -0.26
C MET A 129 -0.50 3.66 -1.32
N ARG A 130 -0.30 2.37 -1.06
CA ARG A 130 -0.73 1.28 -1.96
C ARG A 130 -2.25 1.29 -2.16
N MET A 131 -3.01 1.49 -1.09
CA MET A 131 -4.48 1.49 -1.16
C MET A 131 -5.06 2.78 -1.74
N GLU A 132 -4.38 3.92 -1.56
CA GLU A 132 -4.69 5.17 -2.24
C GLU A 132 -4.47 5.06 -3.76
N LEU A 133 -3.37 4.42 -4.16
CA LEU A 133 -3.09 4.07 -5.55
C LEU A 133 -4.19 3.21 -6.16
N LEU A 134 -4.58 2.12 -5.50
CA LEU A 134 -5.65 1.24 -6.01
C LEU A 134 -7.00 1.93 -6.12
N SER A 135 -7.33 2.83 -5.18
CA SER A 135 -8.65 3.46 -5.12
C SER A 135 -8.79 4.69 -6.02
N THR A 136 -7.70 5.36 -6.39
CA THR A 136 -7.76 6.62 -7.17
C THR A 136 -6.94 6.58 -8.47
N GLY A 137 -6.02 5.63 -8.59
CA GLY A 137 -5.00 5.58 -9.63
C GLY A 137 -3.93 6.68 -9.48
N LYS A 138 -3.89 7.36 -8.33
CA LYS A 138 -2.99 8.46 -8.01
C LYS A 138 -2.51 8.34 -6.58
N ILE A 139 -1.39 8.97 -6.26
CA ILE A 139 -0.94 9.15 -4.88
C ILE A 139 -0.79 10.65 -4.64
N ALA A 140 -1.55 11.18 -3.69
CA ALA A 140 -1.53 12.58 -3.31
C ALA A 140 -0.95 12.76 -1.89
N ILE A 141 0.29 13.22 -1.82
CA ILE A 141 0.95 13.56 -0.57
C ILE A 141 0.75 15.05 -0.32
N ASN A 142 -0.01 15.40 0.73
CA ASN A 142 -0.21 16.78 1.16
C ASN A 142 -0.01 16.90 2.68
N GLU A 143 1.23 16.74 3.13
CA GLU A 143 1.59 16.66 4.55
C GLU A 143 2.92 17.37 4.79
N ASN A 144 3.10 17.95 5.99
CA ASN A 144 4.38 18.56 6.41
C ASN A 144 4.98 19.58 5.41
N LYS A 145 4.13 20.38 4.76
CA LYS A 145 4.48 21.37 3.71
C LYS A 145 4.98 20.76 2.39
N VAL A 146 4.88 19.45 2.21
CA VAL A 146 5.15 18.75 0.95
C VAL A 146 3.81 18.51 0.25
N LYS A 147 3.68 19.00 -0.99
CA LYS A 147 2.54 18.75 -1.85
C LYS A 147 3.03 18.12 -3.16
N VAL A 148 2.90 16.80 -3.25
CA VAL A 148 3.31 16.01 -4.41
C VAL A 148 2.13 15.14 -4.82
N THR A 149 1.77 15.19 -6.10
CA THR A 149 0.77 14.30 -6.69
C THR A 149 1.44 13.50 -7.78
N ILE A 150 1.36 12.17 -7.68
CA ILE A 150 1.85 11.24 -8.69
C ILE A 150 0.62 10.62 -9.35
N ASP A 151 0.52 10.77 -10.66
CA ASP A 151 -0.58 10.24 -11.46
C ASP A 151 -0.06 9.06 -12.28
N TYR A 152 -0.62 7.88 -12.04
CA TYR A 152 -0.21 6.64 -12.71
C TYR A 152 -0.93 6.41 -14.04
N LYS A 153 -1.61 7.46 -14.56
CA LYS A 153 -2.19 7.46 -15.91
C LYS A 153 -3.20 6.35 -16.19
N VAL A 154 -3.85 5.83 -15.15
CA VAL A 154 -4.98 4.90 -15.30
C VAL A 154 -6.00 5.49 -16.30
N PRO A 155 -6.34 4.76 -17.39
CA PRO A 155 -7.21 5.26 -18.45
C PRO A 155 -8.53 5.80 -17.90
N GLY A 156 -9.02 6.89 -18.51
CA GLY A 156 -10.28 7.50 -18.11
C GLY A 156 -11.47 6.54 -18.25
N GLY A 157 -11.46 5.67 -19.28
CA GLY A 157 -12.49 4.65 -19.49
C GLY A 157 -12.58 3.61 -18.36
N ASN A 158 -11.46 3.36 -17.68
CA ASN A 158 -11.36 2.44 -16.54
C ASN A 158 -11.79 3.09 -15.22
N LYS A 159 -12.17 4.36 -15.22
CA LYS A 159 -12.71 5.08 -14.05
C LYS A 159 -14.19 5.36 -14.26
N LYS A 160 -15.04 4.62 -13.55
CA LYS A 160 -16.50 4.76 -13.66
C LYS A 160 -17.10 5.19 -12.32
N SER A 161 -18.23 5.88 -12.40
CA SER A 161 -19.02 6.27 -11.23
C SER A 161 -20.39 5.62 -11.31
N PHE A 162 -20.79 4.96 -10.22
CA PHE A 162 -22.06 4.26 -10.10
C PHE A 162 -22.86 4.85 -8.92
N THR A 163 -24.18 4.75 -8.98
CA THR A 163 -25.07 5.21 -7.92
C THR A 163 -25.97 4.08 -7.51
N TRP A 164 -25.84 3.62 -6.26
CA TRP A 164 -26.59 2.51 -5.70
C TRP A 164 -27.34 2.96 -4.44
N GLN A 165 -28.46 3.66 -4.64
CA GLN A 165 -29.30 4.22 -3.58
C GLN A 165 -30.66 3.53 -3.46
N THR A 166 -31.10 2.83 -4.49
CA THR A 166 -32.46 2.26 -4.60
C THR A 166 -32.36 0.77 -4.90
N PRO A 167 -32.39 -0.10 -3.87
CA PRO A 167 -32.16 -1.54 -4.03
C PRO A 167 -33.07 -2.24 -5.03
N ASP A 168 -34.25 -1.69 -5.32
CA ASP A 168 -35.24 -2.26 -6.25
C ASP A 168 -34.92 -1.99 -7.73
N SER A 169 -34.21 -0.90 -8.05
CA SER A 169 -33.88 -0.49 -9.42
C SER A 169 -32.40 -0.60 -9.76
N ASP A 170 -31.53 -0.67 -8.76
CA ASP A 170 -30.09 -0.73 -8.96
C ASP A 170 -29.66 -2.09 -9.52
N ASN A 171 -28.81 -2.07 -10.55
CA ASN A 171 -28.30 -3.25 -11.24
C ASN A 171 -26.76 -3.34 -11.11
N PRO A 172 -26.24 -3.60 -9.90
CA PRO A 172 -24.80 -3.61 -9.67
C PRO A 172 -24.07 -4.69 -10.49
N LEU A 173 -24.72 -5.78 -10.91
CA LEU A 173 -24.08 -6.80 -11.76
C LEU A 173 -23.70 -6.24 -13.14
N ASP A 174 -24.60 -5.46 -13.75
CA ASP A 174 -24.37 -4.84 -15.05
C ASP A 174 -23.30 -3.73 -14.95
N ASP A 175 -23.31 -2.98 -13.84
CA ASP A 175 -22.29 -1.97 -13.55
C ASP A 175 -20.89 -2.60 -13.38
N LEU A 176 -20.81 -3.72 -12.67
CA LEU A 176 -19.56 -4.46 -12.48
C LEU A 176 -19.06 -5.04 -13.81
N ALA A 177 -19.95 -5.60 -14.64
CA ALA A 177 -19.61 -6.06 -15.99
C ALA A 177 -19.11 -4.89 -16.86
N THR A 178 -19.80 -3.77 -16.82
CA THR A 178 -19.44 -2.55 -17.55
C THR A 178 -18.06 -2.02 -17.16
N LEU A 179 -17.64 -2.18 -15.90
CA LEU A 179 -16.29 -1.83 -15.47
C LEU A 179 -15.26 -2.87 -15.92
N ALA A 180 -15.56 -4.16 -15.79
CA ALA A 180 -14.68 -5.25 -16.24
C ALA A 180 -14.42 -5.19 -17.74
N ASP A 181 -15.45 -4.97 -18.54
CA ASP A 181 -15.37 -4.86 -20.00
C ASP A 181 -14.55 -3.63 -20.44
N ALA A 182 -14.60 -2.54 -19.67
CA ALA A 182 -13.77 -1.36 -19.94
C ALA A 182 -12.28 -1.67 -19.73
N VAL A 183 -11.94 -2.35 -18.63
CA VAL A 183 -10.57 -2.79 -18.35
C VAL A 183 -10.09 -3.76 -19.43
N GLU A 184 -10.92 -4.73 -19.83
CA GLU A 184 -10.59 -5.69 -20.88
C GLU A 184 -10.41 -5.01 -22.25
N THR A 185 -11.21 -3.99 -22.57
CA THR A 185 -11.08 -3.25 -23.83
C THR A 185 -9.75 -2.49 -23.92
N GLU A 186 -9.29 -1.92 -22.80
CA GLU A 186 -8.05 -1.12 -22.77
C GLU A 186 -6.79 -1.99 -22.61
N SER A 187 -6.85 -3.05 -21.81
CA SER A 187 -5.69 -3.89 -21.48
C SER A 187 -5.61 -5.20 -22.27
N GLY A 188 -6.72 -5.69 -22.82
CA GLY A 188 -6.84 -7.04 -23.40
C GLY A 188 -7.00 -8.16 -22.39
N SER A 189 -6.95 -7.86 -21.09
CA SER A 189 -7.03 -8.82 -20.01
C SER A 189 -8.24 -8.55 -19.14
N ARG A 190 -9.07 -9.57 -18.94
CA ARG A 190 -10.25 -9.44 -18.08
C ARG A 190 -9.85 -9.51 -16.59
N PRO A 191 -10.31 -8.58 -15.74
CA PRO A 191 -9.94 -8.59 -14.32
C PRO A 191 -10.60 -9.77 -13.58
N THR A 192 -9.82 -10.44 -12.72
CA THR A 192 -10.22 -11.65 -11.99
C THR A 192 -10.52 -11.38 -10.51
N ARG A 193 -10.03 -10.27 -9.96
CA ARG A 193 -10.14 -9.89 -8.55
C ARG A 193 -10.68 -8.48 -8.40
N ALA A 194 -11.45 -8.28 -7.35
CA ALA A 194 -11.96 -6.97 -6.96
C ALA A 194 -11.73 -6.71 -5.48
N LEU A 195 -11.31 -5.49 -5.14
CA LEU A 195 -11.12 -5.01 -3.78
C LEU A 195 -12.16 -3.96 -3.45
N THR A 196 -12.90 -4.14 -2.36
CA THR A 196 -13.88 -3.15 -1.92
C THR A 196 -14.15 -3.20 -0.41
N SER A 197 -15.04 -2.35 0.07
CA SER A 197 -15.48 -2.31 1.46
C SER A 197 -16.66 -3.26 1.71
N ARG A 198 -16.85 -3.65 2.98
CA ARG A 198 -18.02 -4.44 3.41
C ARG A 198 -19.32 -3.66 3.19
N LYS A 199 -19.28 -2.33 3.21
CA LYS A 199 -20.45 -1.48 2.99
C LYS A 199 -20.96 -1.66 1.56
N VAL A 200 -20.06 -1.58 0.59
CA VAL A 200 -20.34 -1.82 -0.82
C VAL A 200 -20.88 -3.24 -1.07
N VAL A 201 -20.22 -4.26 -0.52
CA VAL A 201 -20.70 -5.65 -0.62
C VAL A 201 -22.12 -5.80 -0.08
N LYS A 202 -22.41 -5.20 1.08
CA LYS A 202 -23.76 -5.25 1.66
C LYS A 202 -24.79 -4.57 0.77
N THR A 203 -24.45 -3.45 0.13
CA THR A 203 -25.33 -2.79 -0.82
C THR A 203 -25.62 -3.72 -2.01
N ILE A 204 -24.59 -4.31 -2.62
CA ILE A 204 -24.75 -5.25 -3.74
C ILE A 204 -25.64 -6.44 -3.34
N CYS A 205 -25.36 -7.08 -2.20
CA CYS A 205 -26.17 -8.20 -1.69
C CYS A 205 -27.63 -7.82 -1.36
N ASN A 206 -27.91 -6.52 -1.14
CA ASN A 206 -29.25 -6.03 -0.85
C ASN A 206 -30.06 -5.69 -2.09
N CYS A 207 -29.44 -5.48 -3.24
CA CYS A 207 -30.14 -5.21 -4.50
C CYS A 207 -31.01 -6.40 -4.92
N VAL A 208 -32.25 -6.12 -5.33
CA VAL A 208 -33.23 -7.14 -5.72
C VAL A 208 -32.78 -7.91 -6.96
N SER A 209 -32.11 -7.22 -7.90
CA SER A 209 -31.50 -7.81 -9.09
C SER A 209 -30.53 -8.95 -8.74
N VAL A 210 -29.62 -8.71 -7.78
CA VAL A 210 -28.64 -9.69 -7.29
C VAL A 210 -29.32 -10.85 -6.56
N ARG A 211 -30.28 -10.57 -5.69
CA ARG A 211 -30.98 -11.64 -4.94
C ARG A 211 -31.76 -12.56 -5.88
N LYS A 212 -32.40 -12.00 -6.91
CA LYS A 212 -33.11 -12.77 -7.95
C LYS A 212 -32.15 -13.59 -8.80
N ALA A 213 -30.98 -13.03 -9.15
CA ALA A 213 -29.95 -13.75 -9.92
C ALA A 213 -29.44 -14.99 -9.17
N ILE A 214 -29.31 -14.92 -7.84
CA ILE A 214 -28.79 -16.03 -7.02
C ILE A 214 -29.87 -17.06 -6.64
N TYR A 215 -31.03 -16.60 -6.16
CA TYR A 215 -32.05 -17.47 -5.56
C TYR A 215 -33.30 -17.67 -6.43
N GLY A 216 -33.40 -16.99 -7.58
CA GLY A 216 -34.57 -17.06 -8.46
C GLY A 216 -35.82 -16.43 -7.83
N VAL A 217 -36.94 -17.15 -7.89
CA VAL A 217 -38.28 -16.62 -7.57
C VAL A 217 -38.50 -16.39 -6.06
N ASN A 218 -37.79 -17.08 -5.17
CA ASN A 218 -37.90 -16.94 -3.71
C ASN A 218 -36.65 -16.26 -3.12
N SER A 219 -36.47 -14.98 -3.47
CA SER A 219 -35.27 -14.19 -3.20
C SER A 219 -35.22 -13.49 -1.83
N ASP A 220 -36.04 -13.90 -0.86
CA ASP A 220 -36.09 -13.31 0.49
C ASP A 220 -34.90 -13.71 1.38
N LYS A 221 -34.12 -14.70 0.95
CA LYS A 221 -32.93 -15.13 1.67
C LYS A 221 -31.81 -14.09 1.57
N ILE A 222 -31.06 -13.94 2.66
CA ILE A 222 -29.89 -13.08 2.70
C ILE A 222 -28.81 -13.66 1.77
N VAL A 223 -28.27 -12.82 0.90
CA VAL A 223 -27.13 -13.19 0.03
C VAL A 223 -25.85 -13.08 0.85
N THR A 224 -25.07 -14.17 0.89
CA THR A 224 -23.74 -14.17 1.48
C THR A 224 -22.69 -13.74 0.46
N LEU A 225 -21.54 -13.25 0.92
CA LEU A 225 -20.42 -12.92 0.02
C LEU A 225 -19.93 -14.16 -0.76
N ALA A 226 -20.00 -15.35 -0.16
CA ALA A 226 -19.62 -16.59 -0.85
C ALA A 226 -20.54 -16.86 -2.04
N ALA A 227 -21.86 -16.79 -1.84
CA ALA A 227 -22.84 -16.96 -2.91
C ALA A 227 -22.71 -15.88 -3.99
N LEU A 228 -22.43 -14.63 -3.60
CA LEU A 228 -22.14 -13.56 -4.56
C LEU A 228 -20.90 -13.87 -5.39
N ASN A 229 -19.79 -14.29 -4.77
CA ASN A 229 -18.56 -14.60 -5.50
C ASN A 229 -18.69 -15.83 -6.40
N GLU A 230 -19.54 -16.81 -6.04
CA GLU A 230 -19.88 -17.94 -6.91
C GLU A 230 -20.63 -17.47 -8.16
N LEU A 231 -21.64 -16.60 -7.99
CA LEU A 231 -22.36 -16.01 -9.12
C LEU A 231 -21.42 -15.16 -10.00
N LEU A 232 -20.60 -14.30 -9.40
CA LEU A 232 -19.64 -13.48 -10.15
C LEU A 232 -18.71 -14.36 -10.97
N ALA A 233 -18.18 -15.44 -10.40
CA ALA A 233 -17.34 -16.38 -11.15
C ALA A 233 -18.09 -17.07 -12.31
N GLN A 234 -19.39 -17.38 -12.16
CA GLN A 234 -20.20 -17.95 -13.25
C GLN A 234 -20.48 -16.93 -14.37
N LEU A 235 -20.51 -15.64 -14.04
CA LEU A 235 -20.69 -14.54 -14.99
C LEU A 235 -19.35 -14.02 -15.56
N ASP A 236 -18.25 -14.73 -15.27
CA ASP A 236 -16.89 -14.29 -15.63
C ASP A 236 -16.57 -12.88 -15.11
N LEU A 237 -16.99 -12.60 -13.87
CA LEU A 237 -16.74 -11.34 -13.17
C LEU A 237 -15.76 -11.54 -12.01
N PRO A 238 -15.01 -10.48 -11.65
CA PRO A 238 -13.96 -10.58 -10.64
C PRO A 238 -14.50 -10.93 -9.25
N LYS A 239 -13.78 -11.81 -8.54
CA LYS A 239 -14.12 -12.19 -7.16
C LYS A 239 -13.85 -11.05 -6.20
N ILE A 240 -14.84 -10.72 -5.38
CA ILE A 240 -14.74 -9.60 -4.44
C ILE A 240 -14.07 -10.03 -3.14
N ILE A 241 -13.06 -9.25 -2.74
CA ILE A 241 -12.35 -9.31 -1.48
C ILE A 241 -12.64 -8.03 -0.70
N VAL A 242 -12.91 -8.20 0.61
CA VAL A 242 -13.22 -7.08 1.51
C VAL A 242 -11.98 -6.66 2.28
N TYR A 243 -11.68 -5.36 2.25
CA TYR A 243 -10.60 -4.77 3.06
C TYR A 243 -11.12 -3.67 3.98
N GLU A 244 -11.08 -3.94 5.29
CA GLU A 244 -11.61 -3.06 6.35
C GLU A 244 -10.50 -2.49 7.24
N GLY A 245 -9.24 -2.60 6.81
CA GLY A 245 -8.10 -2.15 7.59
C GLY A 245 -8.18 -0.64 7.88
N LYS A 246 -7.86 -0.28 9.13
CA LYS A 246 -7.85 1.10 9.63
C LYS A 246 -6.52 1.41 10.28
N TYR A 247 -6.14 2.67 10.22
CA TYR A 247 -4.95 3.19 10.87
C TYR A 247 -5.26 4.48 11.62
N LYS A 248 -4.39 4.83 12.56
CA LYS A 248 -4.48 6.09 13.29
C LYS A 248 -3.48 7.08 12.69
N LYS A 249 -3.98 8.25 12.32
CA LYS A 249 -3.18 9.40 11.91
C LYS A 249 -3.07 10.36 13.09
N GLU A 250 -1.84 10.75 13.42
CA GLU A 250 -1.61 11.77 14.42
C GLU A 250 -1.86 13.15 13.81
N THR A 251 -2.63 13.98 14.51
CA THR A 251 -2.95 15.36 14.15
C THR A 251 -2.58 16.27 15.31
N ALA A 252 -2.55 17.59 15.09
CA ALA A 252 -2.23 18.56 16.15
C ALA A 252 -3.15 18.48 17.38
N LYS A 253 -4.31 17.81 17.28
CA LYS A 253 -5.31 17.66 18.36
C LYS A 253 -5.43 16.22 18.89
N GLY A 254 -4.55 15.30 18.50
CA GLY A 254 -4.58 13.89 18.89
C GLY A 254 -4.71 12.94 17.70
N PHE A 255 -5.25 11.74 17.91
CA PHE A 255 -5.32 10.68 16.89
C PHE A 255 -6.67 10.64 16.18
N THR A 256 -6.67 10.71 14.84
CA THR A 256 -7.84 10.45 14.01
C THR A 256 -7.74 9.06 13.40
N THR A 257 -8.86 8.33 13.32
CA THR A 257 -8.90 7.03 12.66
C THR A 257 -9.22 7.22 11.19
N ALA A 258 -8.36 6.69 10.33
CA ALA A 258 -8.53 6.66 8.88
C ALA A 258 -8.61 5.21 8.39
N ARG A 259 -9.20 5.00 7.22
CA ARG A 259 -9.24 3.70 6.54
C ARG A 259 -8.13 3.66 5.50
N TYR A 260 -7.57 2.48 5.26
CA TYR A 260 -6.63 2.30 4.16
C TYR A 260 -7.32 2.40 2.80
N PHE A 261 -8.46 1.70 2.66
CA PHE A 261 -9.25 1.70 1.42
C PHE A 261 -10.59 2.41 1.66
N PRO A 262 -11.03 3.30 0.74
CA PRO A 262 -12.29 4.03 0.88
C PRO A 262 -13.52 3.13 0.99
N GLU A 263 -14.55 3.58 1.70
CA GLU A 263 -15.78 2.81 1.86
C GLU A 263 -16.64 2.74 0.58
N ASN A 264 -16.41 3.64 -0.36
CA ASN A 264 -17.28 3.94 -1.50
C ASN A 264 -16.59 3.67 -2.84
N VAL A 265 -15.56 2.83 -2.85
CA VAL A 265 -14.80 2.50 -4.07
C VAL A 265 -14.77 0.98 -4.25
N ILE A 266 -14.72 0.54 -5.50
CA ILE A 266 -14.35 -0.82 -5.89
C ILE A 266 -13.21 -0.74 -6.90
N SER A 267 -12.15 -1.50 -6.67
CA SER A 267 -11.02 -1.59 -7.60
C SER A 267 -10.97 -3.00 -8.19
N MET A 268 -10.87 -3.13 -9.50
CA MET A 268 -10.77 -4.41 -10.22
C MET A 268 -9.41 -4.55 -10.85
N PHE A 269 -8.84 -5.75 -10.79
CA PHE A 269 -7.50 -6.05 -11.31
C PHE A 269 -7.32 -7.55 -11.53
N GLY A 270 -6.25 -7.93 -12.24
CA GLY A 270 -5.90 -9.33 -12.52
C GLY A 270 -5.35 -10.11 -11.32
N ASP A 271 -4.95 -11.36 -11.56
CA ASP A 271 -4.33 -12.22 -10.55
C ASP A 271 -2.84 -11.93 -10.35
N GLU A 272 -2.21 -11.26 -11.31
CA GLU A 272 -0.80 -10.90 -11.28
C GLU A 272 -0.49 -9.81 -10.25
N THR A 273 0.80 -9.63 -9.96
CA THR A 273 1.28 -8.53 -9.14
C THR A 273 1.10 -7.21 -9.89
N LEU A 274 0.46 -6.24 -9.27
CA LEU A 274 0.14 -4.96 -9.92
C LEU A 274 1.36 -4.07 -10.13
N GLY A 275 2.42 -4.33 -9.38
CA GLY A 275 3.69 -3.61 -9.49
C GLY A 275 4.60 -3.94 -8.33
N GLU A 276 5.52 -3.04 -8.02
CA GLU A 276 6.49 -3.20 -6.94
C GLU A 276 6.43 -2.03 -5.96
N THR A 277 6.76 -2.27 -4.70
CA THR A 277 7.05 -1.20 -3.74
C THR A 277 8.56 -0.98 -3.70
N ILE A 278 9.01 0.19 -4.12
CA ILE A 278 10.44 0.51 -4.21
C ILE A 278 10.88 1.28 -2.98
N TYR A 279 11.89 0.75 -2.30
CA TYR A 279 12.59 1.37 -1.20
C TYR A 279 13.91 1.96 -1.69
N GLY A 280 14.07 3.27 -1.57
CA GLY A 280 15.31 3.97 -1.90
C GLY A 280 16.24 4.13 -0.72
N LEU A 281 17.40 4.70 -1.01
CA LEU A 281 18.38 5.04 0.01
C LEU A 281 17.91 6.28 0.80
N THR A 282 18.14 6.28 2.11
CA THR A 282 17.90 7.46 2.96
C THR A 282 19.20 8.20 3.23
N ALA A 283 19.14 9.53 3.38
CA ALA A 283 20.31 10.32 3.77
C ALA A 283 20.83 9.90 5.16
N GLU A 284 19.94 9.40 5.99
CA GLU A 284 20.21 8.77 7.27
C GLU A 284 21.11 7.54 7.12
N GLU A 285 20.76 6.58 6.27
CA GLU A 285 21.64 5.42 5.99
C GLU A 285 23.01 5.88 5.45
N VAL A 286 23.08 6.84 4.52
CA VAL A 286 24.37 7.26 3.96
C VAL A 286 25.27 7.92 5.00
N LYS A 287 24.72 8.85 5.78
CA LYS A 287 25.52 9.73 6.64
C LYS A 287 25.75 9.16 8.03
N LEU A 288 24.79 8.42 8.58
CA LEU A 288 24.86 7.95 9.96
C LEU A 288 25.66 6.64 10.07
N ILE A 289 25.65 5.81 9.01
CA ILE A 289 26.58 4.68 8.87
C ILE A 289 28.03 5.18 8.80
N GLY A 290 28.27 6.24 8.02
CA GLY A 290 29.62 6.75 7.77
C GLY A 290 30.25 7.51 8.95
N ASP A 291 29.45 8.22 9.75
CA ASP A 291 29.96 9.09 10.82
C ASP A 291 30.19 8.39 12.17
N GLY A 292 29.69 7.15 12.37
CA GLY A 292 29.79 6.43 13.65
C GLY A 292 29.08 7.11 14.83
N LYS A 293 28.15 8.05 14.54
CA LYS A 293 27.41 8.87 15.52
C LYS A 293 26.02 8.34 15.88
N MET A 294 25.59 7.25 15.25
CA MET A 294 24.40 6.51 15.65
C MET A 294 24.74 5.02 15.75
N GLU A 295 24.29 4.40 16.83
CA GLU A 295 24.24 2.95 16.95
C GLU A 295 23.02 2.49 16.13
N GLU A 296 23.31 1.76 15.05
CA GLU A 296 22.38 1.50 13.95
C GLU A 296 21.72 0.11 14.02
N ALA A 297 20.39 0.05 14.00
CA ALA A 297 19.66 -1.21 13.82
C ALA A 297 18.87 -1.16 12.50
N SER A 298 19.39 -1.81 11.47
CA SER A 298 18.63 -2.07 10.23
C SER A 298 17.55 -3.11 10.56
N VAL A 299 16.35 -2.63 10.91
CA VAL A 299 15.40 -3.43 11.68
C VAL A 299 14.49 -4.33 10.83
N LEU A 300 14.38 -4.13 9.51
CA LEU A 300 13.52 -4.96 8.67
C LEU A 300 14.05 -5.08 7.23
N ASP A 301 14.55 -6.27 6.86
CA ASP A 301 14.96 -6.66 5.51
C ASP A 301 15.81 -5.63 4.75
N ASN A 302 16.61 -4.85 5.48
CA ASN A 302 17.41 -3.78 4.94
C ASN A 302 16.59 -2.62 4.32
N LYS A 303 15.27 -2.49 4.56
CA LYS A 303 14.39 -1.53 3.87
C LYS A 303 13.99 -0.29 4.69
N ILE A 304 13.92 -0.42 6.01
CA ILE A 304 13.54 0.65 6.93
C ILE A 304 14.71 0.91 7.88
N PHE A 305 15.20 2.15 7.89
CA PHE A 305 16.19 2.61 8.84
C PHE A 305 15.52 2.84 10.20
N VAL A 306 16.07 2.27 11.27
CA VAL A 306 15.69 2.57 12.65
C VAL A 306 16.95 2.85 13.44
N GLY A 307 16.99 3.99 14.12
CA GLY A 307 18.14 4.39 14.91
C GLY A 307 17.73 5.21 16.13
N THR A 308 18.52 5.09 17.19
CA THR A 308 18.42 5.95 18.37
C THR A 308 19.53 6.99 18.35
N TYR A 309 19.24 8.19 18.83
CA TYR A 309 20.27 9.20 19.04
C TYR A 309 19.94 10.10 20.22
N SER A 310 20.99 10.57 20.90
CA SER A 310 20.90 11.55 21.97
C SER A 310 21.01 12.97 21.40
N SER A 311 20.17 13.87 21.91
CA SER A 311 20.25 15.31 21.63
C SER A 311 20.64 16.05 22.90
N ILE A 312 21.48 17.08 22.75
CA ILE A 312 21.96 17.90 23.86
C ILE A 312 20.99 19.07 24.14
N ASP A 313 20.27 19.56 23.13
CA ASP A 313 19.28 20.62 23.30
C ASP A 313 18.05 20.43 22.39
N PRO A 314 16.87 20.07 22.95
CA PRO A 314 16.63 19.69 24.34
C PRO A 314 17.30 18.35 24.69
N VAL A 315 17.71 18.18 25.95
CA VAL A 315 18.26 16.90 26.44
C VAL A 315 17.21 15.82 26.31
N GLY A 316 17.57 14.73 25.65
CA GLY A 316 16.72 13.57 25.51
C GLY A 316 17.18 12.65 24.42
N GLU A 317 16.66 11.45 24.46
CA GLU A 317 16.97 10.43 23.49
C GLU A 317 15.77 10.20 22.58
N PHE A 318 16.05 10.01 21.30
CA PHE A 318 15.04 9.91 20.26
C PHE A 318 15.21 8.60 19.52
N THR A 319 14.12 7.84 19.41
CA THR A 319 14.04 6.73 18.46
C THR A 319 13.42 7.24 17.17
N LYS A 320 14.09 7.00 16.04
CA LYS A 320 13.65 7.46 14.72
C LYS A 320 13.57 6.29 13.75
N ALA A 321 12.48 6.23 12.98
CA ALA A 321 12.39 5.39 11.79
C ALA A 321 12.28 6.26 10.53
N ALA A 322 12.96 5.85 9.47
CA ALA A 322 12.94 6.51 8.17
C ALA A 322 12.98 5.50 7.02
N ALA A 323 12.24 5.78 5.95
CA ALA A 323 12.35 5.07 4.69
C ALA A 323 11.95 6.00 3.55
N THR A 324 12.60 5.85 2.40
CA THR A 324 12.18 6.51 1.16
C THR A 324 11.42 5.48 0.32
N VAL A 325 10.13 5.67 0.08
CA VAL A 325 9.26 4.62 -0.50
C VAL A 325 8.34 5.15 -1.58
N LEU A 326 8.13 4.36 -2.63
CA LEU A 326 7.10 4.59 -3.63
C LEU A 326 6.53 3.25 -4.18
N PRO A 327 5.21 3.03 -4.09
CA PRO A 327 4.55 1.97 -4.85
C PRO A 327 4.54 2.30 -6.35
N THR A 328 4.73 1.31 -7.20
CA THR A 328 4.73 1.46 -8.66
C THR A 328 3.54 0.73 -9.27
N LEU A 329 3.07 1.19 -10.42
CA LEU A 329 1.99 0.56 -11.19
C LEU A 329 2.38 0.60 -12.67
N PRO A 330 3.18 -0.37 -13.16
CA PRO A 330 3.56 -0.45 -14.56
C PRO A 330 2.34 -0.56 -15.48
N HIS A 331 1.40 -1.46 -15.18
CA HIS A 331 0.21 -1.73 -15.99
C HIS A 331 -1.02 -0.97 -15.46
N GLY A 332 -1.05 0.34 -15.69
CA GLY A 332 -2.14 1.20 -15.24
C GLY A 332 -3.49 0.91 -15.90
N GLU A 333 -3.46 0.38 -17.12
CA GLU A 333 -4.59 -0.04 -17.95
C GLU A 333 -5.34 -1.27 -17.41
N GLU A 334 -4.69 -2.10 -16.58
CA GLU A 334 -5.33 -3.28 -15.98
C GLU A 334 -6.11 -2.94 -14.70
N LEU A 335 -6.00 -1.71 -14.21
CA LEU A 335 -6.68 -1.24 -13.01
C LEU A 335 -8.02 -0.58 -13.35
N GLY A 336 -9.12 -1.23 -12.99
CA GLY A 336 -10.47 -0.66 -12.99
C GLY A 336 -10.82 0.01 -11.66
N ILE A 337 -11.43 1.19 -11.69
CA ILE A 337 -11.84 1.94 -10.50
C ILE A 337 -13.30 2.38 -10.63
N GLY A 338 -14.17 1.82 -9.79
CA GLY A 338 -15.57 2.22 -9.64
C GLY A 338 -15.78 3.05 -8.39
N THR A 339 -16.20 4.31 -8.53
CA THR A 339 -16.65 5.15 -7.40
C THR A 339 -18.15 5.00 -7.22
N ILE A 340 -18.59 4.66 -6.03
CA ILE A 340 -19.99 4.32 -5.74
C ILE A 340 -20.60 5.38 -4.85
N THR A 341 -21.74 5.94 -5.27
CA THR A 341 -22.59 6.80 -4.45
C THR A 341 -23.66 5.92 -3.80
N LEU A 342 -23.62 5.81 -2.47
CA LEU A 342 -24.51 4.97 -1.66
C LEU A 342 -25.64 5.75 -1.01
#